data_AF-A0A5D2MQI3-F1
#
_entry.id   AF-A0A5D2MQI3-F1
#
_cell.length_a   1.000
_cell.length_b   1.000
_cell.length_c   1.000
_cell.angle_alpha   90.00
_cell.angle_beta   90.00
_cell.angle_gamma   90.00
#
_symmetry.space_group_name_H-M   'P 1'
#
loop_
_entity.id
_entity.type
_entity.pdbx_description
1 polymer ?
#
loop_
_entity_poly.entity_id
_entity_poly.type
_entity_poly.pdbx_seq_one_letter_code
_entity_poly.pdbx_strand_id
1 'polypeptide(L)'
;MVSDASEKKAAQKKADNGVDNIADGDSALQISDRTCTGDLCSHPVSRDIRIAPPPAIPNQAPNRTDLAHIADSLEDEYYIGFTRHRPCCHRRYTVLRSNELFNRLYVLYFDHFRATYLSFKSTIEAFDVPAEAPQGTTQLQYAVACYISSFWDLYVSIRKSVNKLSHTALLRYYSVERNYSQDRHDPFLHHLLSVIKPTHLFGSLEDVLFIPLICNNVNFDNAANPFSIARFIMNEALVQGLLDCMDAKNSKWRTVPLPHETLGRPF
;
A
#
# COMPACT_ATOMS: atom_id res chain seq x y z
N MET A 1 -33.94 -54.89 27.98
CA MET A 1 -34.63 -55.01 26.68
C MET A 1 -33.83 -54.13 25.72
N VAL A 2 -32.82 -54.58 24.96
CA VAL A 2 -32.78 -55.70 23.97
C VAL A 2 -34.04 -55.61 23.10
N SER A 3 -33.99 -55.30 21.81
CA SER A 3 -33.31 -56.04 20.73
C SER A 3 -33.17 -55.15 19.48
N ASP A 4 -32.00 -55.11 18.82
CA ASP A 4 -31.67 -55.76 17.52
C ASP A 4 -32.20 -55.03 16.28
N ALA A 5 -31.37 -54.42 15.41
CA ALA A 5 -30.37 -54.99 14.49
C ALA A 5 -30.98 -55.68 13.24
N SER A 6 -30.61 -55.20 12.04
CA SER A 6 -30.20 -56.07 10.93
C SER A 6 -29.59 -55.30 9.76
N GLU A 7 -28.31 -55.60 9.50
CA GLU A 7 -27.51 -55.30 8.32
C GLU A 7 -28.02 -55.93 7.01
N LYS A 8 -27.50 -55.42 5.88
CA LYS A 8 -26.87 -56.13 4.72
C LYS A 8 -26.37 -55.05 3.74
N LYS A 9 -25.08 -54.76 3.50
CA LYS A 9 -23.98 -55.54 2.84
C LYS A 9 -24.45 -56.34 1.63
N ALA A 10 -23.78 -56.41 0.47
CA ALA A 10 -22.57 -55.82 -0.11
C ALA A 10 -22.49 -56.31 -1.59
N ALA A 11 -21.71 -55.64 -2.45
CA ALA A 11 -20.89 -56.17 -3.58
C ALA A 11 -20.60 -54.99 -4.54
N GLN A 12 -19.39 -54.47 -4.78
CA GLN A 12 -18.04 -55.01 -5.02
C GLN A 12 -17.81 -55.55 -6.45
N LYS A 13 -17.07 -54.76 -7.24
CA LYS A 13 -16.15 -55.09 -8.37
C LYS A 13 -15.19 -53.87 -8.44
N LYS A 14 -13.87 -53.87 -8.16
CA LYS A 14 -12.70 -54.63 -8.70
C LYS A 14 -12.76 -54.74 -10.23
N ALA A 15 -11.77 -54.36 -11.03
CA ALA A 15 -10.33 -54.03 -10.88
C ALA A 15 -10.03 -52.87 -11.89
N ASP A 16 -8.85 -52.27 -12.05
CA ASP A 16 -7.53 -52.88 -12.13
C ASP A 16 -6.41 -51.83 -12.09
N ASN A 17 -5.21 -52.31 -11.79
CA ASN A 17 -3.95 -51.63 -11.58
C ASN A 17 -3.40 -50.93 -12.84
N GLY A 18 -2.54 -49.93 -12.64
CA GLY A 18 -1.72 -49.36 -13.70
C GLY A 18 -0.82 -48.22 -13.22
N VAL A 19 0.08 -48.51 -12.28
CA VAL A 19 1.29 -47.70 -12.09
C VAL A 19 2.35 -48.34 -12.97
N ASP A 20 2.66 -47.71 -14.10
CA ASP A 20 3.77 -48.12 -14.96
C ASP A 20 4.65 -46.92 -15.31
N ASN A 21 5.82 -46.94 -14.67
CA ASN A 21 7.14 -46.78 -15.27
C ASN A 21 7.45 -45.50 -16.06
N ILE A 22 8.26 -44.66 -15.40
CA ILE A 22 9.29 -43.83 -16.03
C ILE A 22 10.10 -44.71 -16.98
N ALA A 23 10.04 -44.40 -18.27
CA ALA A 23 10.94 -44.95 -19.29
C ALA A 23 11.61 -43.77 -20.00
N ASP A 24 12.92 -43.66 -19.79
CA ASP A 24 13.85 -42.99 -20.70
C ASP A 24 13.63 -43.54 -22.11
N GLY A 25 13.47 -42.63 -23.07
CA GLY A 25 13.17 -42.97 -24.46
C GLY A 25 13.75 -41.93 -25.40
N ASP A 26 15.08 -41.84 -25.42
CA ASP A 26 15.86 -41.22 -26.47
C ASP A 26 15.42 -41.85 -27.80
N SER A 27 14.63 -41.11 -28.58
CA SER A 27 14.09 -41.60 -29.84
C SER A 27 15.19 -41.51 -30.88
N ALA A 28 15.91 -42.63 -31.00
CA ALA A 28 16.90 -42.92 -32.02
C ALA A 28 16.40 -42.48 -33.42
N LEU A 29 17.05 -41.45 -33.95
CA LEU A 29 17.07 -41.17 -35.38
C LEU A 29 17.68 -42.39 -36.08
N GLN A 30 16.85 -43.13 -36.83
CA GLN A 30 17.33 -44.18 -37.72
C GLN A 30 18.14 -43.54 -38.84
N ILE A 31 19.47 -43.53 -38.68
CA ILE A 31 20.41 -43.29 -39.76
C ILE A 31 20.38 -44.56 -40.63
N SER A 32 19.73 -44.49 -41.78
CA SER A 32 19.79 -45.56 -42.76
C SER A 32 21.17 -45.52 -43.42
N ASP A 33 21.95 -46.58 -43.27
CA ASP A 33 23.14 -46.82 -44.08
C ASP A 33 22.72 -47.03 -45.54
N ARG A 34 22.78 -45.95 -46.31
CA ARG A 34 22.80 -46.00 -47.77
C ARG A 34 24.17 -45.52 -48.23
N THR A 35 25.02 -46.50 -48.50
CA THR A 35 26.15 -46.40 -49.43
C THR A 35 25.64 -45.79 -50.74
N CYS A 36 25.89 -44.50 -50.93
CA CYS A 36 25.82 -43.85 -52.23
C CYS A 36 27.22 -43.34 -52.57
N THR A 37 27.92 -44.12 -53.37
CA THR A 37 29.11 -43.73 -54.11
C THR A 37 28.70 -42.58 -55.05
N GLY A 38 28.86 -41.35 -54.57
CA GLY A 38 28.57 -40.13 -55.31
C GLY A 38 29.86 -39.53 -55.82
N ASP A 39 30.15 -39.81 -57.09
CA ASP A 39 31.19 -39.19 -57.90
C ASP A 39 31.14 -37.66 -57.74
N LEU A 40 32.22 -37.06 -57.24
CA LEU A 40 32.34 -35.61 -57.06
C LEU A 40 32.50 -34.95 -58.43
N CYS A 41 31.38 -34.69 -59.10
CA CYS A 41 31.33 -33.79 -60.25
C CYS A 41 31.78 -32.39 -59.80
N SER A 42 33.05 -32.10 -60.05
CA SER A 42 33.72 -30.81 -59.93
C SER A 42 32.84 -29.67 -60.44
N HIS A 43 32.31 -28.86 -59.53
CA HIS A 43 31.77 -27.55 -59.86
C HIS A 43 32.93 -26.57 -59.98
N PRO A 44 33.06 -25.84 -61.11
CA PRO A 44 34.05 -24.80 -61.23
C PRO A 44 33.58 -23.56 -60.47
N VAL A 45 34.55 -22.76 -60.00
CA VAL A 45 34.41 -21.49 -59.28
C VAL A 45 34.37 -21.64 -57.75
N SER A 46 35.52 -22.05 -57.21
CA SER A 46 35.97 -21.54 -55.91
C SER A 46 36.20 -20.03 -56.07
N ARG A 47 35.23 -19.19 -55.71
CA ARG A 47 35.53 -17.78 -55.43
C ARG A 47 36.26 -17.78 -54.10
N ASP A 48 37.53 -17.40 -54.11
CA ASP A 48 38.26 -17.04 -52.89
C ASP A 48 37.42 -16.02 -52.10
N ILE A 49 36.71 -16.47 -51.06
CA ILE A 49 36.15 -15.56 -50.06
C ILE A 49 37.34 -15.09 -49.25
N ARG A 50 37.98 -14.01 -49.72
CA ARG A 50 38.91 -13.26 -48.90
C ARG A 50 38.09 -12.64 -47.77
N ILE A 51 38.18 -13.22 -46.57
CA ILE A 51 37.70 -12.57 -45.36
C ILE A 51 38.54 -11.30 -45.22
N ALA A 52 37.94 -10.16 -45.55
CA ALA A 52 38.58 -8.88 -45.31
C ALA A 52 38.83 -8.80 -43.79
N PRO A 53 40.04 -8.39 -43.36
CA PRO A 53 40.27 -8.12 -41.95
C PRO A 53 39.24 -7.09 -41.48
N PRO A 54 38.70 -7.22 -40.26
CA PRO A 54 37.75 -6.26 -39.71
C PRO A 54 38.34 -4.85 -39.85
N PRO A 55 37.51 -3.84 -40.17
CA PRO A 55 38.01 -2.47 -40.32
C PRO A 55 38.79 -2.11 -39.06
N ALA A 56 40.00 -1.58 -39.25
CA ALA A 56 40.85 -1.17 -38.14
C ALA A 56 40.06 -0.20 -37.26
N ILE A 57 39.98 -0.50 -35.96
CA ILE A 57 39.33 0.38 -34.99
C ILE A 57 40.06 1.72 -35.06
N PRO A 58 39.38 2.84 -35.37
CA PRO A 58 40.01 4.15 -35.39
C PRO A 58 40.66 4.40 -34.02
N ASN A 59 41.98 4.66 -33.98
CA ASN A 59 42.73 5.02 -32.77
C ASN A 59 42.38 6.42 -32.23
N GLN A 60 41.22 6.96 -32.61
CA GLN A 60 40.79 8.29 -32.24
C GLN A 60 39.82 8.16 -31.08
N ALA A 61 40.13 8.84 -29.97
CA ALA A 61 39.24 8.91 -28.83
C ALA A 61 37.85 9.35 -29.33
N PRO A 62 36.78 8.63 -28.98
CA PRO A 62 35.47 8.91 -29.52
C PRO A 62 35.06 10.34 -29.18
N ASN A 63 34.68 11.10 -30.20
CA ASN A 63 34.15 12.45 -30.01
C ASN A 63 32.82 12.32 -29.26
N ARG A 64 32.81 12.76 -28.00
CA ARG A 64 31.68 12.61 -27.08
C ARG A 64 30.39 13.22 -27.62
N THR A 65 30.53 14.29 -28.41
CA THR A 65 29.42 15.00 -29.04
C THR A 65 28.79 14.17 -30.17
N ASP A 66 29.62 13.52 -30.99
CA ASP A 66 29.14 12.68 -32.10
C ASP A 66 28.42 11.43 -31.57
N LEU A 67 28.93 10.84 -30.48
CA LEU A 67 28.26 9.72 -29.81
C LEU A 67 26.92 10.12 -29.18
N ALA A 68 26.82 11.33 -28.63
CA ALA A 68 25.57 11.86 -28.07
C ALA A 68 24.53 12.03 -29.19
N HIS A 69 24.91 12.65 -30.31
CA HIS A 69 24.01 12.80 -31.45
C HIS A 69 23.54 11.47 -32.05
N ILE A 70 24.39 10.44 -32.05
CA ILE A 70 23.99 9.10 -32.47
C ILE A 70 22.98 8.50 -31.48
N ALA A 71 23.21 8.63 -30.18
CA ALA A 71 22.25 8.16 -29.17
C ALA A 71 20.91 8.89 -29.28
N ASP A 72 20.93 10.22 -29.46
CA ASP A 72 19.73 11.04 -29.66
C ASP A 72 18.96 10.60 -30.92
N SER A 73 19.66 10.38 -32.04
CA SER A 73 19.05 9.89 -33.29
C SER A 73 18.42 8.51 -33.13
N LEU A 74 19.05 7.61 -32.38
CA LEU A 74 18.50 6.28 -32.11
C LEU A 74 17.29 6.35 -31.17
N GLU A 75 17.24 7.33 -30.26
CA GLU A 75 16.07 7.59 -29.40
C GLU A 75 14.91 8.17 -30.20
N ASP A 76 15.17 9.16 -31.07
CA ASP A 76 14.18 9.79 -31.94
C ASP A 76 13.55 8.81 -32.95
N GLU A 77 14.35 7.86 -33.45
CA GLU A 77 13.90 6.81 -34.36
C GLU A 77 13.29 5.58 -33.64
N TYR A 78 13.16 5.63 -32.30
CA TYR A 78 12.65 4.56 -31.45
C TYR A 78 13.44 3.24 -31.48
N TYR A 79 14.68 3.25 -31.98
CA TYR A 79 15.56 2.08 -31.96
C TYR A 79 16.12 1.82 -30.56
N ILE A 80 16.34 2.87 -29.78
CA ILE A 80 16.61 2.80 -28.35
C ILE A 80 15.61 3.68 -27.61
N GLY A 81 15.31 3.36 -26.37
CA GLY A 81 14.35 4.11 -25.58
C GLY A 81 13.96 3.37 -24.32
N PHE A 82 13.26 4.04 -23.42
CA PHE A 82 12.80 3.43 -22.18
C PHE A 82 11.37 2.92 -22.34
N THR A 83 11.19 1.61 -22.52
CA THR A 83 9.89 1.01 -22.25
C THR A 83 9.69 0.97 -20.73
N ARG A 84 8.92 1.93 -20.18
CA ARG A 84 8.55 1.92 -18.76
C ARG A 84 7.57 0.78 -18.49
N HIS A 85 8.11 -0.42 -18.26
CA HIS A 85 7.29 -1.60 -18.01
C HIS A 85 6.58 -1.54 -16.64
N ARG A 86 7.04 -0.67 -15.72
CA ARG A 86 6.49 -0.48 -14.37
C ARG A 86 6.64 0.98 -13.89
N PRO A 87 5.68 1.52 -13.10
CA PRO A 87 5.80 2.86 -12.52
C PRO A 87 7.04 2.95 -11.61
N CYS A 88 7.62 4.16 -11.53
CA CYS A 88 8.88 4.49 -10.84
C CYS A 88 8.98 4.04 -9.37
N CYS A 89 7.86 3.77 -8.70
CA CYS A 89 7.82 3.10 -7.40
C CYS A 89 6.74 2.01 -7.43
N HIS A 90 7.06 0.80 -6.97
CA HIS A 90 6.04 -0.22 -6.74
C HIS A 90 5.17 0.25 -5.55
N ARG A 91 3.85 0.31 -5.74
CA ARG A 91 2.93 0.78 -4.69
C ARG A 91 2.46 -0.39 -3.85
N ARG A 92 2.65 -0.30 -2.54
CA ARG A 92 2.07 -1.26 -1.60
C ARG A 92 1.05 -0.56 -0.71
N TYR A 93 -0.10 -1.20 -0.56
CA TYR A 93 -1.18 -0.70 0.27
C TYR A 93 -1.18 -1.46 1.59
N THR A 94 -1.12 -0.73 2.70
CA THR A 94 -1.12 -1.34 4.03
C THR A 94 -2.35 -0.87 4.80
N VAL A 95 -3.23 -1.80 5.13
CA VAL A 95 -4.42 -1.50 5.92
C VAL A 95 -4.01 -1.34 7.37
N LEU A 96 -4.32 -0.18 7.94
CA LEU A 96 -4.06 0.13 9.33
C LEU A 96 -4.99 -0.71 10.23
N ARG A 97 -4.46 -1.11 11.39
CA ARG A 97 -5.23 -1.68 12.50
C ARG A 97 -5.99 -0.57 13.22
N SER A 98 -6.90 0.11 12.51
CA SER A 98 -7.52 1.36 12.95
C SER A 98 -8.37 1.18 14.22
N ASN A 99 -9.04 0.04 14.38
CA ASN A 99 -9.76 -0.26 15.60
C ASN A 99 -8.83 -0.39 16.81
N GLU A 100 -7.72 -1.10 16.68
CA GLU A 100 -6.75 -1.27 17.76
C GLU A 100 -6.00 0.03 18.06
N LEU A 101 -5.63 0.79 17.03
CA LEU A 101 -5.03 2.11 17.20
C LEU A 101 -5.99 3.06 17.93
N PHE A 102 -7.25 3.14 17.49
CA PHE A 102 -8.26 3.98 18.12
C PHE A 102 -8.50 3.57 19.57
N ASN A 103 -8.60 2.27 19.87
CA ASN A 103 -8.75 1.79 21.25
C ASN A 103 -7.54 2.15 22.14
N ARG A 104 -6.32 2.09 21.60
CA ARG A 104 -5.11 2.48 22.33
C ARG A 104 -5.06 3.98 22.61
N LEU A 105 -5.40 4.80 21.61
CA LEU A 105 -5.56 6.24 21.79
C LEU A 105 -6.64 6.53 22.82
N TYR A 106 -7.75 5.81 22.78
CA TYR A 106 -8.87 5.99 23.71
C TYR A 106 -8.44 5.82 25.16
N VAL A 107 -7.75 4.73 25.48
CA VAL A 107 -7.26 4.50 26.84
C VAL A 107 -6.26 5.59 27.25
N LEU A 108 -5.31 5.93 26.38
CA LEU A 108 -4.28 6.94 26.67
C LEU A 108 -4.88 8.32 26.96
N TYR A 109 -5.77 8.81 26.09
CA TYR A 109 -6.39 10.11 26.26
C TYR A 109 -7.44 10.10 27.37
N PHE A 110 -8.12 8.97 27.62
CA PHE A 110 -9.01 8.87 28.77
C PHE A 110 -8.26 9.12 30.08
N ASP A 111 -7.13 8.47 30.28
CA ASP A 111 -6.31 8.66 31.48
C ASP A 111 -5.75 10.09 31.55
N HIS A 112 -5.36 10.66 30.41
CA HIS A 112 -4.80 12.01 30.36
C HIS A 112 -5.87 13.08 30.66
N PHE A 113 -7.03 13.01 30.01
CA PHE A 113 -8.16 13.91 30.27
C PHE A 113 -8.68 13.75 31.70
N ARG A 114 -8.72 12.52 32.24
CA ARG A 114 -9.10 12.28 33.63
C ARG A 114 -8.15 12.97 34.60
N ALA A 115 -6.84 12.89 34.37
CA ALA A 115 -5.84 13.54 35.22
C ALA A 115 -5.95 15.08 35.21
N THR A 116 -6.37 15.66 34.09
CA THR A 116 -6.58 17.12 33.94
C THR A 116 -8.04 17.52 33.86
N TYR A 117 -8.95 16.71 34.41
CA TYR A 117 -10.39 16.87 34.21
C TYR A 117 -10.92 18.23 34.65
N LEU A 118 -10.39 18.79 35.75
CA LEU A 118 -10.79 20.10 36.26
C LEU A 118 -10.60 21.22 35.23
N SER A 119 -9.60 21.13 34.35
CA SER A 119 -9.37 22.11 33.29
C SER A 119 -10.40 22.03 32.17
N PHE A 120 -11.00 20.87 31.96
CA PHE A 120 -11.97 20.61 30.90
C PHE A 120 -13.41 20.50 31.39
N LYS A 121 -13.64 20.46 32.71
CA LYS A 121 -14.93 20.16 33.33
C LYS A 121 -16.07 21.00 32.76
N SER A 122 -15.91 22.32 32.74
CA SER A 122 -16.95 23.23 32.24
C SER A 122 -17.29 22.96 30.78
N THR A 123 -16.31 22.63 29.95
CA THR A 123 -16.51 22.35 28.54
C THR A 123 -17.16 20.99 28.34
N ILE A 124 -16.73 19.96 29.09
CA ILE A 124 -17.29 18.60 28.99
C ILE A 124 -18.74 18.56 29.48
N GLU A 125 -19.04 19.21 30.60
CA GLU A 125 -20.39 19.22 31.19
C GLU A 125 -21.39 20.05 30.39
N ALA A 126 -20.92 20.97 29.53
CA ALA A 126 -21.77 21.75 28.64
C ALA A 126 -22.38 20.94 27.48
N PHE A 127 -21.89 19.72 27.24
CA PHE A 127 -22.39 18.84 26.18
C PHE A 127 -23.01 17.57 26.78
N ASP A 128 -24.24 17.29 26.35
CA ASP A 128 -24.93 16.06 26.73
C ASP A 128 -24.43 14.86 25.93
N VAL A 129 -24.47 13.69 26.57
CA VAL A 129 -24.19 12.41 25.90
C VAL A 129 -25.39 12.05 25.03
N PRO A 130 -25.22 11.81 23.71
CA PRO A 130 -26.31 11.42 22.82
C PRO A 130 -26.99 10.13 23.28
N ALA A 131 -28.30 10.01 23.07
CA ALA A 131 -29.08 8.81 23.42
C ALA A 131 -28.62 7.54 22.68
N GLU A 132 -27.95 7.71 21.54
CA GLU A 132 -27.39 6.65 20.70
C GLU A 132 -26.09 6.05 21.28
N ALA A 133 -25.48 6.71 22.27
CA ALA A 133 -24.29 6.19 22.91
C ALA A 133 -24.61 4.94 23.76
N PRO A 134 -23.64 4.03 23.95
CA PRO A 134 -23.82 2.87 24.81
C PRO A 134 -24.30 3.27 26.22
N GLN A 135 -25.25 2.50 26.78
CA GLN A 135 -25.77 2.75 28.12
C GLN A 135 -24.64 2.82 29.15
N GLY A 136 -24.67 3.85 30.00
CA GLY A 136 -23.65 4.09 31.02
C GLY A 136 -22.41 4.83 30.53
N THR A 137 -22.38 5.31 29.28
CA THR A 137 -21.29 6.18 28.79
C THR A 137 -21.28 7.49 29.58
N THR A 138 -20.15 7.81 30.20
CA THR A 138 -19.98 9.07 30.94
C THR A 138 -19.65 10.22 29.98
N GLN A 139 -19.93 11.47 30.39
CA GLN A 139 -19.56 12.66 29.60
C GLN A 139 -18.06 12.72 29.27
N LEU A 140 -17.20 12.30 30.21
CA LEU A 140 -15.76 12.21 29.97
C LEU A 140 -15.43 11.17 28.88
N GLN A 141 -16.04 9.98 28.95
CA GLN A 141 -15.85 8.94 27.93
C GLN A 141 -16.30 9.40 26.55
N TYR A 142 -17.42 10.13 26.49
CA TYR A 142 -17.93 10.73 25.28
C TYR A 142 -16.99 11.81 24.73
N ALA A 143 -16.52 12.73 25.57
CA ALA A 143 -15.59 13.78 25.17
C ALA A 143 -14.28 13.23 24.59
N VAL A 144 -13.73 12.17 25.21
CA VAL A 144 -12.52 11.48 24.73
C VAL A 144 -12.78 10.79 23.39
N ALA A 145 -13.94 10.13 23.23
CA ALA A 145 -14.32 9.52 21.96
C ALA A 145 -14.40 10.57 20.84
N CYS A 146 -15.04 11.72 21.11
CA CYS A 146 -15.10 12.84 20.16
C CYS A 146 -13.72 13.39 19.82
N TYR A 147 -12.86 13.60 20.82
CA TYR A 147 -11.51 14.11 20.61
C TYR A 147 -10.71 13.19 19.71
N ILE A 148 -10.73 11.88 19.94
CA ILE A 148 -9.96 10.94 19.11
C ILE A 148 -10.63 10.73 17.76
N SER A 149 -11.95 10.88 17.64
CA SER A 149 -12.62 10.84 16.33
C SER A 149 -12.20 11.96 15.39
N SER A 150 -11.59 13.04 15.89
CA SER A 150 -10.84 14.00 15.05
C SER A 150 -9.69 13.35 14.25
N PHE A 151 -9.34 12.09 14.54
CA PHE A 151 -8.53 11.21 13.69
C PHE A 151 -9.09 11.03 12.27
N TRP A 152 -10.32 11.48 12.00
CA TRP A 152 -10.77 11.86 10.67
C TRP A 152 -9.71 12.62 9.85
N ASP A 153 -8.99 13.52 10.51
CA ASP A 153 -7.93 14.33 9.89
C ASP A 153 -6.78 13.49 9.35
N LEU A 154 -6.59 12.25 9.84
CA LEU A 154 -5.64 11.31 9.24
C LEU A 154 -6.05 10.96 7.80
N TYR A 155 -7.35 10.73 7.54
CA TYR A 155 -7.84 10.44 6.19
C TYR A 155 -7.49 11.59 5.26
N VAL A 156 -7.81 12.81 5.69
CA VAL A 156 -7.58 14.03 4.92
C VAL A 156 -6.09 14.26 4.69
N SER A 157 -5.26 14.02 5.71
CA SER A 157 -3.81 14.17 5.63
C SER A 157 -3.20 13.19 4.63
N ILE A 158 -3.52 11.89 4.73
CA ILE A 158 -3.05 10.87 3.80
C ILE A 158 -3.55 11.18 2.38
N ARG A 159 -4.82 11.58 2.21
CA ARG A 159 -5.36 11.95 0.90
C ARG A 159 -4.56 13.08 0.26
N LYS A 160 -4.26 14.14 1.01
CA LYS A 160 -3.46 15.28 0.51
C LYS A 160 -2.06 14.83 0.09
N SER A 161 -1.43 13.91 0.83
CA SER A 161 -0.16 13.31 0.42
C SER A 161 -0.30 12.46 -0.85
N VAL A 162 -1.31 11.59 -0.92
CA VAL A 162 -1.55 10.72 -2.08
C VAL A 162 -1.87 11.53 -3.34
N ASN A 163 -2.58 12.66 -3.24
CA ASN A 163 -2.84 13.55 -4.36
C ASN A 163 -1.54 14.05 -5.03
N LYS A 164 -0.50 14.31 -4.22
CA LYS A 164 0.82 14.75 -4.71
C LYS A 164 1.67 13.59 -5.25
N LEU A 165 1.46 12.36 -4.74
CA LEU A 165 2.35 11.22 -5.01
C LEU A 165 1.81 10.23 -6.05
N SER A 166 0.50 9.98 -6.08
CA SER A 166 -0.10 8.99 -6.96
C SER A 166 -1.58 9.24 -7.21
N HIS A 167 -1.89 9.76 -8.40
CA HIS A 167 -3.27 9.98 -8.84
C HIS A 167 -4.08 8.68 -8.96
N THR A 168 -3.45 7.56 -9.35
CA THR A 168 -4.13 6.25 -9.40
C THR A 168 -4.56 5.77 -8.02
N ALA A 169 -3.72 5.94 -7.00
CA ALA A 169 -4.10 5.60 -5.62
C ALA A 169 -5.18 6.55 -5.08
N LEU A 170 -5.13 7.83 -5.46
CA LEU A 170 -6.16 8.81 -5.14
C LEU A 170 -7.52 8.35 -5.66
N LEU A 171 -7.64 8.07 -6.97
CA LEU A 171 -8.91 7.66 -7.57
C LEU A 171 -9.46 6.34 -7.01
N ARG A 172 -8.58 5.43 -6.60
CA ARG A 172 -8.99 4.10 -6.12
C ARG A 172 -9.42 4.10 -4.64
N TYR A 173 -8.70 4.78 -3.76
CA TYR A 173 -8.90 4.67 -2.30
C TYR A 173 -9.26 5.99 -1.62
N TYR A 174 -9.04 7.13 -2.27
CA TYR A 174 -9.20 8.47 -1.68
C TYR A 174 -9.97 9.42 -2.61
N SER A 175 -10.94 8.88 -3.37
CA SER A 175 -11.67 9.62 -4.40
C SER A 175 -12.49 10.77 -3.82
N VAL A 176 -13.09 10.55 -2.65
CA VAL A 176 -13.95 11.54 -1.98
C VAL A 176 -13.10 12.58 -1.25
N GLU A 177 -13.30 13.83 -1.64
CA GLU A 177 -12.69 15.00 -1.00
C GLU A 177 -13.37 15.32 0.33
N ARG A 178 -12.55 15.58 1.35
CA ARG A 178 -12.99 15.98 2.69
C ARG A 178 -12.06 17.05 3.23
N ASN A 179 -12.61 17.91 4.07
CA ASN A 179 -11.86 18.92 4.80
C ASN A 179 -11.41 18.37 6.15
N TYR A 180 -10.37 18.98 6.69
CA TYR A 180 -9.97 18.74 8.07
C TYR A 180 -11.10 19.19 8.99
N SER A 181 -11.36 18.38 10.02
CA SER A 181 -12.32 18.64 11.08
C SER A 181 -11.80 19.70 12.04
N GLN A 182 -10.49 19.74 12.29
CA GLN A 182 -9.83 20.71 13.17
C GLN A 182 -8.63 21.34 12.46
N ASP A 183 -8.15 22.49 12.94
CA ASP A 183 -6.98 23.19 12.39
C ASP A 183 -5.66 22.87 13.12
N ARG A 184 -5.77 22.28 14.32
CA ARG A 184 -4.66 21.97 15.22
C ARG A 184 -4.98 20.77 16.10
N HIS A 185 -3.93 20.14 16.61
CA HIS A 185 -3.98 18.99 17.52
C HIS A 185 -2.94 19.14 18.63
N ASP A 186 -2.99 18.28 19.64
CA ASP A 186 -1.86 18.19 20.57
C ASP A 186 -0.59 17.63 19.87
N PRO A 187 0.61 17.84 20.43
CA PRO A 187 1.86 17.42 19.81
C PRO A 187 1.95 15.92 19.48
N PHE A 188 1.31 15.06 20.27
CA PHE A 188 1.34 13.62 20.02
C PHE A 188 0.47 13.24 18.83
N LEU A 189 -0.78 13.72 18.76
CA LEU A 189 -1.63 13.47 17.58
C LEU A 189 -1.04 14.11 16.32
N HIS A 190 -0.48 15.32 16.40
CA HIS A 190 0.27 15.91 15.30
C HIS A 190 1.41 15.01 14.83
N HIS A 191 2.20 14.49 15.78
CA HIS A 191 3.30 13.60 15.42
C HIS A 191 2.79 12.32 14.75
N LEU A 192 1.72 11.74 15.28
CA LEU A 192 1.09 10.54 14.72
C LEU A 192 0.60 10.78 13.29
N LEU A 193 -0.06 11.92 13.04
CA LEU A 193 -0.51 12.35 11.70
C LEU A 193 0.68 12.56 10.75
N SER A 194 1.82 13.04 11.24
CA SER A 194 3.04 13.20 10.44
C SER A 194 3.69 11.86 10.09
N VAL A 195 3.69 10.91 11.04
CA VAL A 195 4.31 9.59 10.85
C VAL A 195 3.46 8.68 9.95
N ILE A 196 2.14 8.66 10.14
CA ILE A 196 1.22 7.82 9.37
C ILE A 196 0.86 8.52 8.05
N LYS A 197 1.83 8.58 7.15
CA LYS A 197 1.69 9.11 5.80
C LYS A 197 2.31 8.13 4.79
N PRO A 198 2.09 8.33 3.49
CA PRO A 198 2.81 7.56 2.49
C PRO A 198 4.33 7.65 2.72
N THR A 199 5.00 6.51 2.74
CA THR A 199 6.43 6.42 3.02
C THR A 199 7.13 5.77 1.84
N HIS A 200 8.19 6.41 1.39
CA HIS A 200 9.06 5.90 0.34
C HIS A 200 10.24 5.16 0.99
N LEU A 201 10.40 3.87 0.70
CA LEU A 201 11.52 3.07 1.20
C LEU A 201 12.58 2.90 0.13
N PHE A 202 13.71 3.56 0.35
CA PHE A 202 14.92 3.46 -0.46
C PHE A 202 15.81 2.31 0.00
N GLY A 203 16.60 1.74 -0.91
CA GLY A 203 17.65 0.76 -0.57
C GLY A 203 17.14 -0.67 -0.30
N SER A 204 15.86 -0.94 -0.55
CA SER A 204 15.33 -2.31 -0.61
C SER A 204 15.53 -2.91 -2.01
N LEU A 205 15.30 -4.22 -2.19
CA LEU A 205 15.40 -4.89 -3.51
C LEU A 205 14.55 -4.21 -4.59
N GLU A 206 13.46 -3.55 -4.18
CA GLU A 206 12.61 -2.74 -5.03
C GLU A 206 12.39 -1.36 -4.40
N ASP A 207 12.27 -0.33 -5.23
CA ASP A 207 11.87 0.99 -4.76
C ASP A 207 10.35 1.03 -4.54
N VAL A 208 9.91 1.16 -3.29
CA VAL A 208 8.50 0.95 -2.90
C VAL A 208 7.92 2.18 -2.21
N LEU A 209 6.75 2.60 -2.68
CA LEU A 209 5.90 3.59 -2.01
C LEU A 209 4.82 2.85 -1.20
N PHE A 210 4.93 2.88 0.12
CA PHE A 210 3.89 2.39 1.02
C PHE A 210 2.82 3.46 1.19
N ILE A 211 1.56 3.09 0.97
CA ILE A 211 0.39 3.96 1.16
C ILE A 211 -0.46 3.33 2.27
N PRO A 212 -0.56 3.99 3.44
CA PRO A 212 -1.42 3.50 4.51
C PRO A 212 -2.89 3.68 4.10
N LEU A 213 -3.75 2.70 4.41
CA LEU A 213 -5.20 2.75 4.24
C LEU A 213 -5.87 2.67 5.61
N ILE A 214 -6.79 3.59 5.93
CA ILE A 214 -7.48 3.59 7.24
C ILE A 214 -8.41 2.38 7.37
N CYS A 215 -9.08 2.01 6.29
CA CYS A 215 -9.87 0.80 6.16
C CYS A 215 -9.87 0.36 4.69
N ASN A 216 -10.34 -0.86 4.41
CA ASN A 216 -10.42 -1.38 3.05
C ASN A 216 -11.41 -0.59 2.19
N ASN A 217 -12.57 -0.26 2.75
CA ASN A 217 -13.65 0.44 2.08
C ASN A 217 -14.13 1.56 2.99
N VAL A 218 -13.95 2.80 2.56
CA VAL A 218 -14.49 3.97 3.26
C VAL A 218 -15.93 4.17 2.79
N ASN A 219 -16.89 4.17 3.72
CA ASN A 219 -18.30 4.34 3.42
C ASN A 219 -18.77 5.73 3.86
N PHE A 220 -18.64 6.71 2.98
CA PHE A 220 -19.07 8.08 3.27
C PHE A 220 -20.59 8.27 3.32
N ASP A 221 -21.39 7.29 2.90
CA ASP A 221 -22.85 7.32 3.10
C ASP A 221 -23.20 7.13 4.59
N ASN A 222 -22.34 6.43 5.33
CA ASN A 222 -22.36 6.43 6.78
C ASN A 222 -21.58 7.64 7.33
N ALA A 223 -22.19 8.82 7.28
CA ALA A 223 -21.57 10.06 7.71
C ALA A 223 -21.09 10.03 9.18
N ALA A 224 -21.77 9.28 10.05
CA ALA A 224 -21.41 9.17 11.46
C ALA A 224 -20.13 8.37 11.69
N ASN A 225 -19.87 7.34 10.88
CA ASN A 225 -18.70 6.46 11.02
C ASN A 225 -18.29 5.83 9.68
N PRO A 226 -17.65 6.59 8.79
CA PRO A 226 -17.32 6.07 7.46
C PRO A 226 -16.18 5.05 7.45
N PHE A 227 -15.43 4.96 8.55
CA PHE A 227 -14.29 4.05 8.70
C PHE A 227 -14.66 2.73 9.38
N SER A 228 -15.91 2.57 9.84
CA SER A 228 -16.37 1.42 10.61
C SER A 228 -15.50 1.14 11.86
N ILE A 229 -15.11 2.21 12.57
CA ILE A 229 -14.30 2.14 13.79
C ILE A 229 -15.24 2.09 15.00
N ALA A 230 -15.01 1.16 15.93
CA ALA A 230 -15.79 1.09 17.16
C ALA A 230 -15.58 2.35 18.02
N ARG A 231 -16.66 2.89 18.60
CA ARG A 231 -16.66 4.13 19.41
C ARG A 231 -16.30 5.41 18.64
N PHE A 232 -16.33 5.37 17.31
CA PHE A 232 -16.14 6.56 16.51
C PHE A 232 -17.39 7.44 16.59
N ILE A 233 -17.24 8.64 17.13
CA ILE A 233 -18.33 9.60 17.37
C ILE A 233 -17.81 11.00 17.10
N MET A 234 -18.47 11.76 16.22
CA MET A 234 -18.03 13.10 15.85
C MET A 234 -18.86 14.18 16.55
N ASN A 235 -18.17 15.15 17.16
CA ASN A 235 -18.77 16.39 17.63
C ASN A 235 -17.72 17.51 17.53
N GLU A 236 -17.69 18.20 16.40
CA GLU A 236 -16.66 19.21 16.10
C GLU A 236 -16.68 20.38 17.10
N ALA A 237 -17.87 20.79 17.57
CA ALA A 237 -18.01 21.88 18.52
C ALA A 237 -17.41 21.52 19.89
N LEU A 238 -17.63 20.29 20.38
CA LEU A 238 -17.01 19.81 21.60
C LEU A 238 -15.49 19.73 21.45
N VAL A 239 -15.00 19.17 20.34
CA VAL A 239 -13.54 19.07 20.10
C VAL A 239 -12.89 20.45 20.02
N GLN A 240 -13.53 21.41 19.35
CA GLN A 240 -13.04 22.78 19.28
C GLN A 240 -12.96 23.42 20.68
N GLY A 241 -14.01 23.25 21.50
CA GLY A 241 -13.99 23.72 22.89
C GLY A 241 -12.89 23.07 23.74
N LEU A 242 -12.59 21.78 23.52
CA LEU A 242 -11.49 21.11 24.18
C LEU A 242 -10.13 21.69 23.75
N LEU A 243 -9.93 21.95 22.45
CA LEU A 243 -8.71 22.59 21.95
C LEU A 243 -8.54 24.02 22.50
N ASP A 244 -9.62 24.80 22.59
CA ASP A 244 -9.58 26.13 23.17
C ASP A 244 -9.19 26.09 24.66
N CYS A 245 -9.65 25.07 25.40
CA CYS A 245 -9.16 24.81 26.76
C CYS A 245 -7.68 24.40 26.80
N MET A 246 -7.20 23.66 25.80
CA MET A 246 -5.79 23.29 25.69
C MET A 246 -4.90 24.52 25.44
N ASP A 247 -5.40 25.53 24.72
CA ASP A 247 -4.67 26.77 24.40
C ASP A 247 -4.77 27.85 25.49
N ALA A 248 -5.61 27.64 26.51
CA ALA A 248 -5.75 28.58 27.61
C ALA A 248 -4.39 28.81 28.31
N LYS A 249 -4.10 30.06 28.70
CA LYS A 249 -2.80 30.49 29.26
C LYS A 249 -2.31 29.65 30.45
N ASN A 250 -3.24 29.11 31.25
CA ASN A 250 -2.93 28.32 32.45
C ASN A 250 -2.99 26.81 32.20
N SER A 251 -3.21 26.39 30.95
CA SER A 251 -3.23 24.99 30.58
C SER A 251 -1.82 24.41 30.57
N LYS A 252 -1.71 23.16 31.02
CA LYS A 252 -0.49 22.36 30.86
C LYS A 252 -0.39 21.74 29.47
N TRP A 253 -1.46 21.82 28.70
CA TRP A 253 -1.53 21.33 27.34
C TRP A 253 -0.96 22.37 26.37
N ARG A 254 -0.69 21.91 25.15
CA ARG A 254 -0.33 22.76 24.02
C ARG A 254 -0.99 22.18 22.79
N THR A 255 -1.34 23.01 21.85
CA THR A 255 -1.70 22.58 20.51
C THR A 255 -0.64 23.01 19.50
N VAL A 256 -0.60 22.33 18.38
CA VAL A 256 0.27 22.59 17.24
C VAL A 256 -0.57 22.47 15.96
N PRO A 257 -0.27 23.28 14.93
CA PRO A 257 -1.01 23.22 13.67
C PRO A 257 -0.84 21.86 12.99
N LEU A 258 -1.74 21.53 12.06
CA LEU A 258 -1.67 20.27 11.31
C LEU A 258 -0.32 20.08 10.57
N PRO A 259 0.15 18.83 10.41
CA PRO A 259 1.39 18.53 9.70
C PRO A 259 1.22 18.67 8.17
N HIS A 260 2.15 19.36 7.51
CA HIS A 260 2.08 19.68 6.08
C HIS A 260 2.97 18.79 5.20
N GLU A 261 3.78 17.91 5.82
CA GLU A 261 4.72 17.05 5.09
C GLU A 261 3.98 16.10 4.15
N THR A 262 4.52 15.86 2.97
CA THR A 262 3.91 14.94 2.01
C THR A 262 4.22 13.48 2.35
N LEU A 263 5.42 13.20 2.83
CA LEU A 263 5.88 11.85 3.17
C LEU A 263 5.88 11.65 4.69
N GLY A 264 5.65 10.41 5.10
CA GLY A 264 5.86 9.97 6.48
C GLY A 264 7.34 9.73 6.79
N ARG A 265 7.62 9.20 7.99
CA ARG A 265 8.98 8.78 8.35
C ARG A 265 9.44 7.67 7.39
N PRO A 266 10.61 7.79 6.72
CA PRO A 266 11.32 6.62 6.24
C PRO A 266 11.76 5.83 7.47
N PHE A 267 11.54 4.51 7.44
CA PHE A 267 12.14 3.62 8.43
C PHE A 267 13.63 3.50 8.17
#